data_AF-T2J5P3-F1
#
_entry.id   AF-T2J5P3-F1
#
_cell.length_a   1.000
_cell.length_b   1.000
_cell.length_c   1.000
_cell.angle_alpha   90.00
_cell.angle_beta   90.00
_cell.angle_gamma   90.00
#
_symmetry.space_group_name_H-M   'P 1'
#
loop_
_entity.id
_entity.type
_entity.pdbx_description
1 polymer ?
#
loop_
_entity_poly.entity_id
_entity_poly.type
_entity_poly.pdbx_seq_one_letter_code
_entity_poly.pdbx_strand_id
1 'polypeptide(L)'
;MLVTYIDKIGDWNPQLIRELKGRFKVRNLSIAAVIAFGIQFLLLLAFDAQLPMDSITSPQSSRYCTANSPERYSSYRLSCIKDLLGNWVINWQLWWLDIFKVLSVIGLFILLTAGAYLLIADLFKEENRGTLNFIRLSPHSSQNILLGKILGVPSIIYFLSAILCPLT
;
A
#
# COMPACT_ATOMS: atom_id res chain seq x y z
N MET A 1 -16.20 -7.71 -24.51
CA MET A 1 -16.25 -6.55 -23.60
C MET A 1 -14.86 -6.13 -23.12
N LEU A 2 -14.09 -7.00 -22.44
CA LEU A 2 -12.75 -6.64 -21.94
C LEU A 2 -11.73 -6.34 -23.07
N VAL A 3 -11.78 -7.11 -24.17
CA VAL A 3 -10.91 -6.94 -25.35
C VAL A 3 -11.07 -5.55 -25.99
N THR A 4 -12.31 -5.08 -26.16
CA THR A 4 -12.61 -3.75 -26.72
C THR A 4 -12.12 -2.59 -25.86
N TYR A 5 -12.00 -2.77 -24.52
CA TYR A 5 -11.41 -1.75 -23.65
C TYR A 5 -9.88 -1.76 -23.72
N ILE A 6 -9.27 -2.93 -23.85
CA ILE A 6 -7.81 -3.07 -24.02
C ILE A 6 -7.37 -2.45 -25.35
N ASP A 7 -8.12 -2.71 -26.43
CA ASP A 7 -7.87 -2.11 -27.75
C ASP A 7 -7.99 -0.59 -27.69
N LYS A 8 -9.04 -0.06 -27.04
CA LYS A 8 -9.25 1.38 -26.87
C LYS A 8 -8.16 2.07 -26.05
N ILE A 9 -7.60 1.39 -25.03
CA ILE A 9 -6.47 1.91 -24.24
C ILE A 9 -5.16 1.83 -25.05
N GLY A 10 -5.00 0.78 -25.88
CA GLY A 10 -3.85 0.61 -26.76
C GLY A 10 -3.77 1.66 -27.85
N ASP A 11 -4.91 2.02 -28.42
CA ASP A 11 -5.02 3.09 -29.41
C ASP A 11 -4.80 4.47 -28.78
N TRP A 12 -5.14 4.64 -27.49
CA TRP A 12 -4.95 5.91 -26.77
C TRP A 12 -3.48 6.18 -26.40
N ASN A 13 -2.74 5.16 -25.96
CA ASN A 13 -1.32 5.30 -25.64
C ASN A 13 -0.54 3.98 -25.85
N PRO A 14 -0.01 3.74 -27.06
CA PRO A 14 0.72 2.50 -27.38
C PRO A 14 2.01 2.36 -26.55
N GLN A 15 2.60 3.48 -26.12
CA GLN A 15 3.81 3.48 -25.29
C GLN A 15 3.53 2.94 -23.88
N LEU A 16 2.35 3.21 -23.33
CA LEU A 16 1.94 2.72 -22.02
C LEU A 16 1.81 1.19 -22.02
N ILE A 17 1.19 0.60 -23.04
CA ILE A 17 1.06 -0.87 -23.17
C ILE A 17 2.44 -1.53 -23.29
N ARG A 18 3.38 -0.92 -24.01
CA ARG A 18 4.74 -1.42 -24.16
C ARG A 18 5.45 -1.51 -22.80
N GLU A 19 5.38 -0.45 -22.01
CA GLU A 19 6.00 -0.42 -20.67
C GLU A 19 5.30 -1.38 -19.70
N LEU A 20 3.96 -1.42 -19.71
CA LEU A 20 3.19 -2.34 -18.87
C LEU A 20 3.57 -3.80 -19.15
N LYS A 21 3.57 -4.21 -20.42
CA LYS A 21 3.90 -5.58 -20.82
C LYS A 21 5.36 -5.95 -20.53
N GLY A 22 6.28 -4.98 -20.66
CA GLY A 22 7.71 -5.18 -20.38
C GLY A 22 8.01 -5.36 -18.88
N ARG A 23 7.24 -4.68 -18.02
CA ARG A 23 7.49 -4.63 -16.57
C ARG A 23 6.58 -5.54 -15.76
N PHE A 24 5.31 -5.73 -16.13
CA PHE A 24 4.41 -6.76 -15.56
C PHE A 24 4.82 -8.17 -16.04
N LYS A 25 6.01 -8.60 -15.64
CA LYS A 25 6.39 -10.01 -15.71
C LYS A 25 5.80 -10.71 -14.50
N VAL A 26 5.16 -11.85 -14.72
CA VAL A 26 4.52 -12.68 -13.67
C VAL A 26 5.48 -12.92 -12.50
N ARG A 27 6.77 -13.14 -12.78
CA ARG A 27 7.81 -13.27 -11.74
C ARG A 27 7.89 -12.05 -10.82
N ASN A 28 8.00 -10.85 -11.38
CA ASN A 28 8.12 -9.63 -10.58
C ASN A 28 6.83 -9.34 -9.80
N LEU A 29 5.69 -9.62 -10.44
CA LEU A 29 4.38 -9.48 -9.82
C LEU A 29 4.21 -10.44 -8.64
N SER A 30 4.61 -11.70 -8.79
CA SER A 30 4.52 -12.71 -7.73
C SER A 30 5.40 -12.37 -6.53
N ILE A 31 6.61 -11.85 -6.76
CA ILE A 31 7.51 -11.41 -5.69
C ILE A 31 6.90 -10.21 -4.95
N ALA A 32 6.39 -9.22 -5.68
CA ALA A 32 5.73 -8.06 -5.11
C ALA A 32 4.50 -8.47 -4.27
N ALA A 33 3.68 -9.40 -4.77
CA ALA A 33 2.51 -9.91 -4.05
C ALA A 33 2.90 -10.66 -2.76
N VAL A 34 3.93 -11.53 -2.81
CA VAL A 34 4.42 -12.25 -1.62
C VAL A 34 4.94 -11.27 -0.57
N ILE A 35 5.68 -10.24 -0.97
CA ILE A 35 6.16 -9.20 -0.05
C ILE A 35 4.98 -8.43 0.55
N ALA A 36 3.99 -8.03 -0.26
CA ALA A 36 2.81 -7.31 0.21
C ALA A 36 2.02 -8.12 1.26
N PHE A 37 1.70 -9.38 0.94
CA PHE A 37 1.01 -10.28 1.87
C PHE A 37 1.85 -10.58 3.12
N GLY A 38 3.17 -10.72 2.97
CA GLY A 38 4.08 -10.91 4.10
C GLY A 38 4.06 -9.72 5.07
N ILE A 39 4.10 -8.48 4.56
CA ILE A 39 4.02 -7.27 5.38
C ILE A 39 2.66 -7.18 6.08
N GLN A 40 1.57 -7.43 5.35
CA GLN A 40 0.22 -7.43 5.93
C GLN A 40 0.08 -8.47 7.04
N PHE A 41 0.58 -9.69 6.80
CA PHE A 41 0.56 -10.78 7.79
C PHE A 41 1.37 -10.42 9.05
N LEU A 42 2.57 -9.87 8.88
CA LEU A 42 3.40 -9.45 10.01
C LEU A 42 2.75 -8.32 10.82
N LEU A 43 2.08 -7.38 10.16
CA LEU A 43 1.33 -6.33 10.85
C LEU A 43 0.17 -6.90 11.65
N LEU A 44 -0.61 -7.83 11.08
CA LEU A 44 -1.69 -8.48 11.81
C LEU A 44 -1.17 -9.14 13.10
N LEU A 45 -0.09 -9.92 13.01
CA LEU A 45 0.54 -10.53 14.19
C LEU A 45 1.01 -9.49 15.22
N ALA A 46 1.58 -8.37 14.77
CA ALA A 46 2.07 -7.31 15.65
C ALA A 46 0.94 -6.55 16.37
N PHE A 47 -0.23 -6.40 15.72
CA PHE A 47 -1.41 -5.76 16.28
C PHE A 47 -2.25 -6.73 17.14
N ASP A 48 -2.23 -8.03 16.82
CA ASP A 48 -2.84 -9.08 17.65
C ASP A 48 -2.11 -9.21 18.99
N ALA A 49 -0.78 -9.08 19.00
CA ALA A 49 0.01 -9.08 20.23
C ALA A 49 -0.31 -7.92 21.19
N GLN A 50 -1.02 -6.88 20.74
CA GLN A 50 -1.45 -5.74 21.56
C GLN A 50 -2.86 -5.91 22.14
N LEU A 51 -3.57 -6.98 21.76
CA LEU A 51 -4.89 -7.30 22.30
C LEU A 51 -4.76 -7.83 23.74
N PRO A 52 -5.78 -7.59 24.58
CA PRO A 52 -5.77 -8.09 25.95
C PRO A 52 -5.73 -9.62 25.98
N MET A 53 -4.89 -10.18 26.85
CA MET A 53 -4.83 -11.62 27.11
C MET A 53 -5.39 -11.92 28.50
N ASP A 54 -5.94 -13.12 28.69
CA ASP A 54 -6.47 -13.55 30.00
C ASP A 54 -5.34 -13.66 31.04
N SER A 55 -5.17 -12.60 31.83
CA SER A 55 -4.27 -12.60 32.98
C SER A 55 -5.05 -12.49 34.28
N ILE A 56 -4.72 -13.36 35.24
CA ILE A 56 -5.39 -13.47 36.55
C ILE A 56 -5.07 -12.26 37.47
N THR A 57 -4.01 -11.49 37.18
CA THR A 57 -3.34 -10.68 38.22
C THR A 57 -3.50 -9.15 38.09
N SER A 58 -4.16 -8.60 37.07
CA SER A 58 -4.42 -7.15 37.00
C SER A 58 -5.44 -6.76 35.93
N PRO A 59 -6.16 -5.62 36.10
CA PRO A 59 -6.97 -5.06 35.02
C PRO A 59 -6.07 -4.68 33.84
N GLN A 60 -6.23 -5.37 32.71
CA GLN A 60 -5.47 -5.07 31.51
C GLN A 60 -5.95 -3.78 30.86
N SER A 61 -5.00 -2.91 30.56
CA SER A 61 -5.21 -1.68 29.79
C SER A 61 -4.55 -1.83 28.43
N SER A 62 -5.36 -1.74 27.38
CA SER A 62 -4.94 -1.68 25.98
C SER A 62 -5.63 -0.50 25.32
N ARG A 63 -5.01 0.04 24.26
CA ARG A 63 -5.56 1.17 23.49
C ARG A 63 -6.90 0.83 22.84
N TYR A 64 -7.17 -0.44 22.60
CA TYR A 64 -8.39 -0.95 21.97
C TYR A 64 -9.52 -1.26 22.96
N CYS A 65 -9.29 -1.07 24.26
CA CYS A 65 -10.34 -1.21 25.27
C CYS A 65 -11.34 -0.06 25.20
N THR A 66 -12.55 -0.24 25.72
CA THR A 66 -13.65 0.74 25.61
C THR A 66 -14.06 1.36 26.96
N ALA A 67 -13.74 0.72 28.09
CA ALA A 67 -14.17 1.20 29.41
C ALA A 67 -13.11 2.11 30.06
N ASN A 68 -13.54 3.07 30.87
CA ASN A 68 -12.64 3.92 31.65
C ASN A 68 -12.12 3.15 32.88
N SER A 69 -10.84 3.31 33.21
CA SER A 69 -10.28 2.69 34.42
C SER A 69 -11.03 3.16 35.67
N PRO A 70 -11.41 2.28 36.60
CA PRO A 70 -12.06 2.64 37.87
C PRO A 70 -11.12 3.35 38.85
N GLU A 71 -9.82 3.46 38.55
CA GLU A 71 -8.84 4.09 39.43
C GLU A 71 -8.97 5.62 39.43
N ARG A 72 -9.37 6.15 40.59
CA ARG A 72 -9.70 7.56 40.88
C ARG A 72 -8.54 8.57 40.70
N TYR A 73 -7.34 8.12 40.30
CA TYR A 73 -6.12 8.92 40.20
C TYR A 73 -5.32 8.70 38.91
N SER A 74 -5.72 7.76 38.03
CA SER A 74 -4.93 7.42 36.83
C SER A 74 -5.44 8.15 35.58
N SER A 75 -4.52 8.85 34.90
CA SER A 75 -4.75 9.54 33.64
C SER A 75 -5.30 8.61 32.56
N TYR A 76 -6.54 8.86 32.10
CA TYR A 76 -7.10 8.45 30.80
C TYR A 76 -6.69 7.05 30.26
N ARG A 77 -6.54 6.04 31.12
CA ARG A 77 -6.27 4.67 30.69
C ARG A 77 -7.58 3.93 30.50
N LEU A 78 -7.77 3.36 29.31
CA LEU A 78 -8.92 2.50 29.03
C LEU A 78 -8.64 1.09 29.56
N SER A 79 -9.58 0.54 30.33
CA SER A 79 -9.55 -0.82 30.86
C SER A 79 -10.42 -1.74 30.01
N CYS A 80 -9.98 -2.97 29.80
CA CYS A 80 -10.74 -3.96 29.04
C CYS A 80 -11.79 -4.63 29.91
N ILE A 81 -13.02 -4.70 29.38
CA ILE A 81 -14.16 -5.35 30.04
C ILE A 81 -14.59 -6.59 29.25
N LYS A 82 -15.19 -7.54 29.97
CA LYS A 82 -15.83 -8.72 29.37
C LYS A 82 -17.34 -8.51 29.31
N ASP A 83 -17.95 -8.99 28.23
CA ASP A 83 -19.40 -9.03 28.08
C ASP A 83 -20.01 -10.13 28.96
N LEU A 84 -21.35 -10.22 29.03
CA LEU A 84 -22.08 -11.26 29.78
C LEU A 84 -21.72 -12.68 29.33
N LEU A 85 -21.23 -12.85 28.10
CA LEU A 85 -20.74 -14.12 27.55
C LEU A 85 -19.25 -14.41 27.86
N GLY A 86 -18.57 -13.54 28.60
CA GLY A 86 -17.15 -13.69 28.95
C GLY A 86 -16.15 -13.29 27.86
N ASN A 87 -16.62 -12.74 26.73
CA ASN A 87 -15.78 -12.26 25.63
C ASN A 87 -15.26 -10.84 25.88
N TRP A 88 -14.04 -10.54 25.42
CA TRP A 88 -13.48 -9.18 25.50
C TRP A 88 -14.23 -8.19 24.59
N VAL A 89 -14.62 -7.04 25.14
CA VAL A 89 -15.22 -5.94 24.37
C VAL A 89 -14.11 -5.04 23.83
N ILE A 90 -13.74 -5.28 22.58
CA ILE A 90 -12.64 -4.62 21.88
C ILE A 90 -13.20 -3.69 20.81
N ASN A 91 -12.62 -2.49 20.70
CA ASN A 91 -12.94 -1.55 19.63
C ASN A 91 -12.23 -1.98 18.33
N TRP A 92 -12.87 -2.89 17.59
CA TRP A 92 -12.37 -3.41 16.31
C TRP A 92 -12.24 -2.34 15.24
N GLN A 93 -13.09 -1.31 15.28
CA GLN A 93 -13.04 -0.18 14.36
C GLN A 93 -11.73 0.61 14.54
N LEU A 94 -11.32 0.88 15.79
CA LEU A 94 -10.06 1.55 16.08
C LEU A 94 -8.86 0.67 15.73
N TRP A 95 -8.95 -0.63 16.00
CA TRP A 95 -7.90 -1.60 15.68
C TRP A 95 -7.62 -1.68 14.18
N TRP A 96 -8.67 -1.86 13.36
CA TRP A 96 -8.53 -1.89 11.90
C TRP A 96 -8.06 -0.55 11.33
N LEU A 97 -8.54 0.57 11.91
CA LEU A 97 -8.13 1.91 11.51
C LEU A 97 -6.63 2.14 11.72
N ASP A 98 -6.06 1.67 12.83
CA ASP A 98 -4.63 1.83 13.08
C ASP A 98 -3.78 1.00 12.10
N ILE A 99 -4.19 -0.23 11.79
CA ILE A 99 -3.54 -1.06 10.76
C ILE A 99 -3.57 -0.35 9.40
N PHE A 100 -4.75 0.15 9.00
CA PHE A 100 -4.91 0.90 7.77
C PHE A 100 -4.02 2.16 7.72
N LYS A 101 -3.95 2.91 8.82
CA LYS A 101 -3.11 4.10 8.91
C LYS A 101 -1.64 3.77 8.70
N VAL A 102 -1.12 2.74 9.37
CA VAL A 102 0.28 2.31 9.24
C VAL A 102 0.58 1.87 7.82
N LEU A 103 -0.27 1.01 7.24
CA LEU A 103 -0.14 0.56 5.85
C LEU A 103 -0.17 1.71 4.86
N SER A 104 -1.06 2.68 5.04
CA SER A 104 -1.21 3.84 4.16
C SER A 104 0.02 4.74 4.21
N VAL A 105 0.56 5.01 5.41
CA VAL A 105 1.78 5.81 5.56
C VAL A 105 2.96 5.12 4.88
N ILE A 106 3.16 3.82 5.13
CA ILE A 106 4.22 3.04 4.49
C ILE A 106 4.05 3.03 2.97
N GLY A 107 2.84 2.77 2.49
CA GLY A 107 2.51 2.74 1.07
C GLY A 107 2.82 4.07 0.37
N LEU A 108 2.48 5.20 1.01
CA LEU A 108 2.79 6.53 0.50
C LEU A 108 4.30 6.76 0.40
N PHE A 109 5.07 6.40 1.44
CA PHE A 109 6.53 6.52 1.43
C PHE A 109 7.16 5.68 0.32
N ILE A 110 6.72 4.43 0.15
CA ILE A 110 7.22 3.55 -0.93
C ILE A 110 6.89 4.15 -2.30
N LEU A 111 5.65 4.63 -2.48
CA LEU A 111 5.21 5.21 -3.75
C LEU A 111 6.04 6.44 -4.11
N LEU A 112 6.26 7.35 -3.16
CA LEU A 112 7.03 8.57 -3.40
C LEU A 112 8.51 8.28 -3.63
N THR A 113 9.14 7.47 -2.78
CA THR A 113 10.59 7.23 -2.85
C THR A 113 10.95 6.25 -3.96
N ALA A 114 10.42 5.03 -3.90
CA ALA A 114 10.73 3.99 -4.88
C ALA A 114 10.12 4.31 -6.25
N GLY A 115 8.93 4.91 -6.31
CA GLY A 115 8.32 5.36 -7.57
C GLY A 115 9.15 6.45 -8.25
N ALA A 116 9.58 7.47 -7.51
CA ALA A 116 10.46 8.50 -8.07
C ALA A 116 11.82 7.93 -8.49
N TYR A 117 12.42 7.05 -7.68
CA TYR A 117 13.68 6.39 -8.01
C TYR A 117 13.59 5.60 -9.32
N LEU A 118 12.54 4.81 -9.51
CA LEU A 118 12.34 4.04 -10.75
C LEU A 118 12.19 4.95 -11.97
N LEU A 119 11.49 6.08 -11.84
CA LEU A 119 11.35 7.06 -12.92
C LEU A 119 12.71 7.69 -13.27
N ILE A 120 13.46 8.14 -12.26
CA ILE A 120 14.77 8.76 -12.44
C ILE A 120 15.76 7.78 -13.07
N ALA A 121 15.82 6.54 -12.57
CA ALA A 121 16.70 5.51 -13.11
C ALA A 121 16.36 5.16 -14.57
N ASP A 122 15.07 5.18 -14.93
CA ASP A 122 14.65 4.97 -16.32
C ASP A 122 15.07 6.14 -17.22
N LEU A 123 14.93 7.38 -16.74
CA LEU A 123 15.35 8.59 -17.46
C LEU A 123 16.87 8.60 -17.70
N PHE A 124 17.68 8.33 -16.68
CA PHE A 124 19.14 8.25 -16.82
C PHE A 124 19.57 7.16 -17.80
N LYS A 125 18.87 6.02 -17.80
CA LYS A 125 19.16 4.92 -18.73
C LYS A 125 18.87 5.30 -20.19
N GLU A 126 17.83 6.10 -20.44
CA GLU A 126 17.50 6.59 -21.77
C GLU A 126 18.39 7.75 -22.22
N GLU A 127 18.83 8.60 -21.28
CA GLU A 127 19.82 9.65 -21.54
C GLU A 127 21.13 9.03 -22.02
N ASN A 128 21.63 8.05 -21.29
CA ASN A 128 22.86 7.32 -21.63
C ASN A 128 22.79 6.56 -22.96
N ARG A 129 21.58 6.27 -23.46
CA ARG A 129 21.36 5.61 -24.76
C ARG A 129 21.23 6.61 -25.92
N GLY A 130 21.30 7.91 -25.65
CA GLY A 130 21.22 8.98 -26.66
C GLY A 130 19.82 9.17 -27.26
N THR A 131 18.80 8.42 -26.81
CA THR A 131 17.43 8.49 -27.36
C THR A 131 16.65 9.70 -26.86
N LEU A 132 17.11 10.34 -25.78
CA LEU A 132 16.47 11.52 -25.19
C LEU A 132 16.60 12.77 -26.11
N ASN A 133 17.62 12.80 -26.97
CA ASN A 133 17.81 13.88 -27.94
C ASN A 133 16.77 13.86 -29.08
N PHE A 134 16.18 12.71 -29.40
CA PHE A 134 15.11 12.58 -30.40
C PHE A 134 13.77 13.17 -29.93
N ILE A 135 13.50 13.18 -28.63
CA ILE A 135 12.27 13.74 -28.04
C ILE A 135 12.27 15.27 -28.11
N ARG A 136 13.46 15.89 -28.20
CA ARG A 136 13.61 17.34 -28.39
C ARG A 136 13.31 17.81 -29.83
N LEU A 137 13.27 16.90 -30.80
CA LEU A 137 13.10 17.21 -32.23
C LEU A 137 11.72 16.81 -32.79
N SER A 138 10.85 16.16 -32.01
CA SER A 138 9.53 15.73 -32.48
C SER A 138 8.44 16.80 -32.28
N PRO A 139 7.77 17.29 -33.35
CA PRO A 139 6.76 18.35 -33.25
C PRO A 139 5.38 17.87 -32.74
N HIS A 140 5.22 16.60 -32.36
CA HIS A 140 3.95 16.07 -31.85
C HIS A 140 4.13 15.11 -30.66
N SER A 141 3.28 15.28 -29.65
CA SER A 141 2.96 14.34 -28.55
C SER A 141 4.06 13.96 -27.52
N SER A 142 4.90 14.91 -27.10
CA SER A 142 5.77 14.69 -25.93
C SER A 142 4.98 14.40 -24.64
N GLN A 143 3.78 15.00 -24.49
CA GLN A 143 2.94 14.82 -23.29
C GLN A 143 2.37 13.40 -23.15
N ASN A 144 1.85 12.77 -24.21
CA ASN A 144 1.29 11.42 -24.11
C ASN A 144 2.39 10.36 -23.89
N ILE A 145 3.58 10.57 -24.47
CA ILE A 145 4.74 9.70 -24.25
C ILE A 145 5.23 9.81 -22.80
N LEU A 146 5.29 11.04 -22.25
CA LEU A 146 5.70 11.27 -20.87
C LEU A 146 4.67 10.71 -19.86
N LEU A 147 3.37 10.93 -20.10
CA LEU A 147 2.29 10.35 -19.30
C LEU A 147 2.32 8.81 -19.32
N GLY A 148 2.62 8.22 -20.48
CA GLY A 148 2.80 6.77 -20.62
C GLY A 148 3.92 6.23 -19.71
N LYS A 149 4.99 7.00 -19.52
CA LYS A 149 6.12 6.64 -18.63
C LYS A 149 5.80 6.84 -17.15
N ILE A 150 5.18 7.97 -16.79
CA ILE A 150 4.76 8.25 -15.40
C ILE A 150 3.79 7.17 -14.89
N LEU A 151 2.91 6.69 -15.76
CA LEU A 151 1.92 5.65 -15.43
C LEU A 151 2.48 4.23 -15.55
N GLY A 152 3.32 3.96 -16.57
CA GLY A 152 3.80 2.62 -16.88
C GLY A 152 5.03 2.16 -16.10
N VAL A 153 5.96 3.06 -15.77
CA VAL A 153 7.25 2.71 -15.14
C VAL A 153 7.08 2.27 -13.67
N PRO A 154 6.43 3.04 -12.79
CA PRO A 154 6.12 2.63 -11.42
C PRO A 154 4.87 1.75 -11.30
N SER A 155 4.41 1.13 -12.39
CA SER A 155 3.13 0.39 -12.41
C SER A 155 3.05 -0.81 -11.45
N ILE A 156 4.17 -1.48 -11.19
CA ILE A 156 4.25 -2.54 -10.15
C ILE A 156 4.05 -1.94 -8.75
N ILE A 157 4.56 -0.73 -8.49
CA ILE A 157 4.40 -0.06 -7.20
C ILE A 157 2.95 0.38 -7.02
N TYR A 158 2.28 0.86 -8.08
CA TYR A 158 0.85 1.13 -8.03
C TYR A 158 0.05 -0.13 -7.74
N PHE A 159 0.38 -1.24 -8.38
CA PHE A 159 -0.24 -2.54 -8.10
C PHE A 159 0.01 -3.00 -6.65
N LEU A 160 1.23 -2.84 -6.15
CA LEU A 160 1.58 -3.14 -4.76
C LEU A 160 0.77 -2.26 -3.79
N SER A 161 0.67 -0.95 -4.05
CA SER A 161 -0.14 -0.03 -3.24
C SER A 161 -1.64 -0.37 -3.28
N ALA A 162 -2.14 -0.85 -4.41
CA ALA A 162 -3.53 -1.29 -4.55
C ALA A 162 -3.80 -2.55 -3.72
N ILE A 163 -2.86 -3.51 -3.68
CA ILE A 163 -2.94 -4.68 -2.80
C ILE A 163 -2.78 -4.29 -1.33
N LEU A 164 -1.93 -3.31 -1.03
CA LEU A 164 -1.70 -2.83 0.33
C LEU A 164 -2.91 -2.12 0.93
N CYS A 165 -3.81 -1.58 0.09
CA CYS A 165 -5.09 -1.05 0.53
C CYS A 165 -5.88 -2.24 1.11
N PRO A 166 -6.06 -2.32 2.45
CA PRO A 166 -6.67 -3.48 3.07
C PRO A 166 -8.08 -3.64 2.51
N LEU A 167 -8.42 -4.87 2.14
CA LEU A 167 -9.81 -5.23 1.83
C LEU A 167 -10.67 -4.85 3.03
N THR A 168 -11.39 -3.74 2.90
CA THR A 168 -12.53 -3.39 3.75
C THR A 168 -13.73 -4.22 3.35
#